data_AF-A0A4S2LLN7-F1
#
_entry.id   AF-A0A4S2LLN7-F1
#
_cell.length_a   1.000
_cell.length_b   1.000
_cell.length_c   1.000
_cell.angle_alpha   90.00
_cell.angle_beta   90.00
_cell.angle_gamma   90.00
#
_symmetry.space_group_name_H-M   'P 1'
#
loop_
_entity.id
_entity.type
_entity.pdbx_description
1 polymer ?
#
loop_
_entity_poly.entity_id
_entity_poly.type
_entity_poly.pdbx_seq_one_letter_code
_entity_poly.pdbx_strand_id
1 'polypeptide(L)'
;MSALGSKREKFASIFKRVDGLLRNGAIPYEERPLWYDVYKAFPPRVEPMFNRPLPTNEVRQILYHEDVDRVEAFKRYQKLGYLNCFKVADNRSNLSRLLSKCQEVRLRHPELDGDKLFTVVEEELQKDGVLLTKKN
;
A
#
# COMPACT_ATOMS: atom_id res chain seq x y z
N MET A 1 -42.13 25.83 3.47
CA MET A 1 -40.67 25.81 3.21
C MET A 1 -40.42 24.85 2.05
N SER A 2 -40.48 25.34 0.81
CA SER A 2 -40.19 24.50 -0.37
C SER A 2 -38.73 24.05 -0.30
N ALA A 3 -38.46 22.77 -0.47
CA ALA A 3 -37.11 22.23 -0.53
C ALA A 3 -36.41 22.73 -1.82
N LEU A 4 -35.72 23.86 -1.75
CA LEU A 4 -34.88 24.36 -2.84
C LEU A 4 -33.65 23.44 -2.98
N GLY A 5 -33.65 22.58 -4.00
CA GLY A 5 -32.51 21.71 -4.30
C GLY A 5 -32.81 20.65 -5.35
N SER A 6 -31.77 20.22 -6.07
CA SER A 6 -31.89 19.15 -7.08
C SER A 6 -31.59 17.77 -6.49
N LYS A 7 -32.58 16.88 -6.51
CA LYS A 7 -32.47 15.49 -6.05
C LYS A 7 -32.07 14.49 -7.15
N ARG A 8 -31.73 14.94 -8.36
CA ARG A 8 -31.45 14.06 -9.53
C ARG A 8 -30.04 13.46 -9.51
N GLU A 9 -29.77 12.47 -8.66
CA GLU A 9 -28.43 11.92 -8.38
C GLU A 9 -27.74 11.32 -9.61
N LYS A 10 -28.50 10.82 -10.58
CA LYS A 10 -27.97 10.27 -11.84
C LYS A 10 -27.54 11.33 -12.84
N PHE A 11 -27.98 12.57 -12.66
CA PHE A 11 -27.76 13.67 -13.60
C PHE A 11 -26.65 14.58 -13.09
N ALA A 12 -25.42 14.34 -13.55
CA ALA A 12 -24.21 15.08 -13.18
C ALA A 12 -23.84 14.99 -11.68
N SER A 13 -22.72 15.63 -11.32
CA SER A 13 -22.25 15.69 -9.93
C SER A 13 -23.09 16.65 -9.09
N ILE A 14 -22.96 16.52 -7.77
CA ILE A 14 -23.56 17.48 -6.83
C ILE A 14 -23.10 18.93 -7.10
N PHE A 15 -21.83 19.11 -7.48
CA PHE A 15 -21.24 20.42 -7.73
C PHE A 15 -21.88 21.08 -8.96
N LYS A 16 -21.94 20.37 -10.10
CA LYS A 16 -22.56 20.90 -11.33
C LYS A 16 -24.02 21.26 -11.13
N ARG A 17 -24.76 20.47 -10.36
CA ARG A 17 -26.17 20.76 -10.07
C ARG A 17 -26.32 22.04 -9.24
N VAL A 18 -25.54 22.19 -8.18
CA VAL A 18 -25.58 23.39 -7.33
C VAL A 18 -25.07 24.62 -8.09
N ASP A 19 -23.98 24.49 -8.85
CA ASP A 19 -23.43 25.57 -9.67
C ASP A 19 -24.45 26.06 -10.71
N GLY A 20 -25.17 25.15 -11.37
CA GLY A 20 -26.26 25.52 -12.28
C GLY A 20 -27.43 26.21 -11.59
N LEU A 21 -27.81 25.78 -10.38
CA LEU A 21 -28.88 26.44 -9.61
C LEU A 21 -28.48 27.85 -9.18
N LEU A 22 -27.22 28.05 -8.77
CA LEU A 22 -26.68 29.36 -8.42
C LEU A 22 -26.63 30.29 -9.65
N ARG A 23 -26.13 29.80 -10.79
CA ARG A 23 -26.04 30.58 -12.04
C ARG A 23 -27.40 30.97 -12.61
N ASN A 24 -28.39 30.10 -12.49
CA ASN A 24 -29.75 30.36 -12.98
C ASN A 24 -30.59 31.20 -12.00
N GLY A 25 -30.03 31.61 -10.86
CA GLY A 25 -30.74 32.40 -9.83
C GLY A 25 -31.81 31.60 -9.06
N ALA A 26 -31.83 30.27 -9.20
CA ALA A 26 -32.75 29.42 -8.45
C ALA A 26 -32.36 29.33 -6.96
N ILE A 27 -31.06 29.45 -6.65
CA ILE A 27 -30.55 29.62 -5.28
C ILE A 27 -29.73 30.93 -5.26
N PRO A 28 -29.99 31.86 -4.32
CA PRO A 28 -29.15 33.05 -4.16
C PRO A 28 -27.69 32.68 -3.88
N TYR A 29 -26.74 33.44 -4.42
CA TYR A 29 -25.31 33.15 -4.22
C TYR A 29 -24.88 33.20 -2.75
N GLU A 30 -25.55 34.02 -1.94
CA GLU A 30 -25.32 34.13 -0.50
C GLU A 30 -25.81 32.90 0.28
N GLU A 31 -26.74 32.12 -0.29
CA GLU A 31 -27.26 30.88 0.30
C GLU A 31 -26.53 29.65 -0.24
N ARG A 32 -25.39 29.83 -0.91
CA ARG A 32 -24.61 28.69 -1.40
C ARG A 32 -24.17 27.78 -0.23
N PRO A 33 -24.12 26.46 -0.43
CA PRO A 33 -23.66 25.55 0.61
C PRO A 33 -22.24 25.86 1.06
N LEU A 34 -21.95 25.69 2.35
CA LEU A 34 -20.62 25.92 2.94
C LEU A 34 -19.49 25.19 2.18
N TRP A 35 -19.75 23.97 1.71
CA TRP A 35 -18.77 23.16 0.98
C TRP A 35 -18.48 23.66 -0.44
N TYR A 36 -19.34 24.51 -1.03
CA TYR A 36 -19.23 24.93 -2.43
C TYR A 36 -17.92 25.67 -2.71
N ASP A 37 -17.54 26.61 -1.84
CA ASP A 37 -16.31 27.38 -2.01
C ASP A 37 -15.06 26.50 -1.87
N VAL A 38 -15.09 25.52 -0.95
CA VAL A 38 -14.02 24.52 -0.78
C VAL A 38 -13.88 23.68 -2.03
N TYR A 39 -14.98 23.16 -2.58
CA TYR A 39 -14.97 22.35 -3.80
C TYR A 39 -14.52 23.17 -5.01
N LYS A 40 -14.95 24.43 -5.12
CA LYS A 40 -14.57 25.33 -6.22
C LYS A 40 -13.09 25.68 -6.19
N ALA A 41 -12.51 25.88 -5.00
CA ALA A 41 -11.08 26.15 -4.82
C ALA A 41 -10.22 24.90 -5.03
N PHE A 42 -10.68 23.74 -4.52
CA PHE A 42 -9.94 22.48 -4.54
C PHE A 42 -10.79 21.36 -5.16
N PRO A 43 -11.05 21.39 -6.47
CA PRO A 43 -11.86 20.38 -7.11
C PRO A 43 -11.17 19.01 -7.05
N PRO A 44 -11.92 17.90 -6.89
CA PRO A 44 -11.35 16.57 -6.94
C PRO A 44 -10.79 16.27 -8.33
N ARG A 45 -9.73 15.46 -8.41
CA ARG A 45 -9.10 15.05 -9.68
C ARG A 45 -10.10 14.41 -10.64
N VAL A 46 -11.06 13.65 -10.12
CA VAL A 46 -12.12 13.03 -10.91
C VAL A 46 -13.47 13.39 -10.28
N GLU A 47 -14.37 13.91 -11.11
CA GLU A 47 -15.69 14.34 -10.68
C GLU A 47 -16.58 13.13 -10.29
N PRO A 48 -17.33 13.20 -9.17
CA PRO A 48 -18.19 12.11 -8.72
C PRO A 48 -19.47 12.03 -9.55
N MET A 49 -19.36 11.43 -10.74
CA MET A 49 -20.51 11.16 -11.62
C MET A 49 -21.09 9.77 -11.33
N PHE A 50 -22.42 9.65 -11.45
CA PHE A 50 -23.14 8.39 -11.23
C PHE A 50 -22.71 7.27 -12.19
N ASN A 51 -22.40 7.63 -13.43
CA ASN A 51 -22.10 6.68 -14.51
C ASN A 51 -20.63 6.26 -14.58
N ARG A 52 -19.86 6.34 -13.48
CA ARG A 52 -18.45 5.93 -13.47
C ARG A 52 -18.35 4.42 -13.21
N PRO A 53 -18.20 3.55 -14.23
CA PRO A 53 -17.77 2.18 -13.98
C PRO A 53 -16.38 2.22 -13.35
N LEU A 54 -16.17 1.45 -12.28
CA LEU A 54 -14.83 1.20 -11.78
C LEU A 54 -14.11 0.41 -12.87
N PRO A 55 -12.91 0.83 -13.32
CA PRO A 55 -12.16 0.04 -14.26
C PRO A 55 -11.83 -1.31 -13.60
N THR A 56 -12.16 -2.41 -14.28
CA THR A 56 -11.66 -3.75 -13.93
C THR A 56 -10.19 -3.80 -14.29
N ASN A 57 -9.36 -3.13 -13.49
CA ASN A 57 -7.93 -3.18 -13.67
C ASN A 57 -7.43 -4.50 -13.10
N GLU A 58 -6.69 -5.25 -13.91
CA GLU A 58 -5.89 -6.36 -13.41
C GLU A 58 -4.80 -5.78 -12.51
N VAL A 59 -4.96 -5.95 -11.20
CA VAL A 59 -3.98 -5.50 -10.22
C VAL A 59 -2.78 -6.44 -10.29
N ARG A 60 -1.62 -5.90 -10.65
CA ARG A 60 -0.37 -6.66 -10.69
C ARG A 60 0.02 -7.09 -9.28
N GLN A 61 0.55 -8.31 -9.16
CA GLN A 61 1.15 -8.78 -7.92
C GLN A 61 2.41 -7.97 -7.60
N ILE A 62 2.59 -7.62 -6.33
CA ILE A 62 3.77 -6.90 -5.83
C ILE A 62 4.75 -7.95 -5.31
N LEU A 63 5.77 -8.25 -6.10
CA LEU A 63 6.84 -9.20 -5.77
C LEU A 63 8.18 -8.47 -5.78
N TYR A 64 9.02 -8.78 -4.80
CA TYR A 64 10.36 -8.22 -4.65
C TYR A 64 11.43 -9.30 -4.87
N HIS A 65 12.66 -8.90 -5.16
CA HIS A 65 13.74 -9.85 -5.41
C HIS A 65 14.07 -10.71 -4.19
N GLU A 66 13.97 -10.14 -3.00
CA GLU A 66 14.19 -10.86 -1.75
C GLU A 66 13.04 -11.81 -1.39
N ASP A 67 11.90 -11.80 -2.11
CA ASP A 67 10.84 -12.80 -1.90
C ASP A 67 11.32 -14.21 -2.24
N VAL A 68 12.29 -14.35 -3.15
CA VAL A 68 12.93 -15.64 -3.44
C VAL A 68 13.62 -16.17 -2.18
N ASP A 69 14.38 -15.31 -1.49
CA ASP A 69 15.09 -15.65 -0.27
C ASP A 69 14.11 -15.89 0.90
N ARG A 70 12.99 -15.14 0.95
CA ARG A 70 11.91 -15.37 1.93
C ARG A 70 11.28 -16.74 1.74
N VAL A 71 10.95 -17.13 0.51
CA VAL A 71 10.36 -18.44 0.20
C VAL A 71 11.30 -19.54 0.67
N GLU A 72 12.59 -19.44 0.36
CA GLU A 72 13.57 -20.42 0.77
C GLU A 72 13.77 -20.45 2.30
N ALA A 73 13.77 -19.29 2.97
CA ALA A 73 13.82 -19.23 4.43
C ALA A 73 12.60 -19.92 5.09
N PHE A 74 11.39 -19.69 4.59
CA PHE A 74 10.18 -20.32 5.11
C PHE A 74 10.11 -21.83 4.82
N LYS A 75 10.77 -22.31 3.75
CA LYS A 75 10.94 -23.74 3.50
C LYS A 75 11.93 -24.38 4.49
N ARG A 76 13.08 -23.73 4.72
CA ARG A 76 14.20 -24.29 5.50
C ARG A 76 14.01 -24.20 7.01
N TYR A 77 13.37 -23.15 7.53
CA TYR A 77 13.30 -22.89 8.97
C TYR A 77 11.89 -23.03 9.52
N GLN A 78 11.77 -23.65 10.70
CA GLN A 78 10.46 -23.91 11.32
C GLN A 78 9.90 -22.66 12.02
N LYS A 79 10.76 -21.84 12.63
CA LYS A 79 10.39 -20.63 13.36
C LYS A 79 11.43 -19.54 13.12
N LEU A 80 11.01 -18.43 12.51
CA LEU A 80 11.83 -17.23 12.29
C LEU A 80 11.62 -16.16 13.37
N GLY A 81 11.12 -16.58 14.54
CA GLY A 81 10.78 -15.69 15.65
C GLY A 81 9.42 -15.00 15.49
N TYR A 82 9.04 -14.24 16.51
CA TYR A 82 7.82 -13.45 16.51
C TYR A 82 8.08 -12.07 15.89
N LEU A 83 7.12 -11.61 15.09
CA LEU A 83 7.15 -10.27 14.51
C LEU A 83 6.36 -9.30 15.40
N ASN A 84 6.94 -8.14 15.67
CA ASN A 84 6.23 -7.05 16.33
C ASN A 84 5.63 -6.11 15.28
N CYS A 85 4.37 -6.35 14.91
CA CYS A 85 3.66 -5.57 13.91
C CYS A 85 3.23 -4.17 14.38
N PHE A 86 3.49 -3.80 15.64
CA PHE A 86 3.22 -2.44 16.15
C PHE A 86 4.35 -1.45 15.84
N LYS A 87 5.51 -1.95 15.40
CA LYS A 87 6.63 -1.09 14.97
C LYS A 87 6.55 -0.84 13.48
N VAL A 88 6.75 0.42 13.08
CA VAL A 88 6.75 0.84 11.67
C VAL A 88 7.92 0.24 10.89
N ALA A 89 9.09 0.18 11.51
CA ALA A 89 10.29 -0.41 10.93
C ALA A 89 10.64 -1.70 11.65
N ASP A 90 10.94 -2.73 10.85
CA ASP A 90 11.57 -3.93 11.35
C ASP A 90 13.08 -3.71 11.42
N ASN A 91 13.60 -3.63 12.64
CA ASN A 91 15.03 -3.44 12.85
C ASN A 91 15.71 -4.73 13.35
N ARG A 92 14.95 -5.81 13.62
CA ARG A 92 15.42 -6.90 14.49
C ARG A 92 14.75 -8.26 14.29
N SER A 93 13.83 -8.46 13.35
CA SER A 93 13.33 -9.82 13.12
C SER A 93 14.45 -10.71 12.59
N ASN A 94 14.37 -12.01 12.89
CA ASN A 94 15.38 -12.95 12.38
C ASN A 94 15.30 -13.05 10.85
N LEU A 95 14.10 -12.94 10.27
CA LEU A 95 13.94 -12.88 8.82
C LEU A 95 14.61 -11.63 8.23
N SER A 96 14.38 -10.44 8.80
CA SER A 96 15.02 -9.21 8.30
C SER A 96 16.55 -9.30 8.38
N ARG A 97 17.10 -9.78 9.49
CA ARG A 97 18.55 -10.01 9.62
C ARG A 97 19.09 -11.01 8.59
N LEU A 98 18.38 -12.11 8.39
CA LEU A 98 18.73 -13.12 7.39
C LEU A 98 18.77 -12.52 5.99
N LEU A 99 17.74 -11.77 5.59
CA LEU A 99 17.68 -11.14 4.27
C LEU A 99 18.79 -10.09 4.08
N SER A 100 19.03 -9.25 5.08
CA SER A 100 20.15 -8.29 5.04
C SER A 100 21.49 -8.99 4.87
N LYS A 101 21.71 -10.10 5.58
CA LYS A 101 22.94 -10.90 5.44
C LYS A 101 23.04 -11.61 4.09
N CYS A 102 21.96 -12.18 3.58
CA CYS A 102 21.94 -12.73 2.23
C CYS A 102 22.34 -11.68 1.20
N GLN A 103 21.87 -10.45 1.34
CA GLN A 103 22.26 -9.35 0.46
C GLN A 103 23.74 -8.98 0.61
N GLU A 104 24.25 -8.87 1.85
CA GLU A 104 25.68 -8.60 2.11
C GLU A 104 26.60 -9.67 1.52
N VAL A 105 26.25 -10.95 1.69
CA VAL A 105 27.07 -12.06 1.17
C VAL A 105 27.01 -12.12 -0.36
N ARG A 106 25.84 -11.86 -0.98
CA ARG A 106 25.73 -11.76 -2.44
C ARG A 106 26.60 -10.63 -3.02
N LEU A 107 26.77 -9.53 -2.30
CA LEU A 107 27.66 -8.45 -2.71
C LEU A 107 29.15 -8.85 -2.64
N ARG A 108 29.54 -9.62 -1.63
CA ARG A 108 30.92 -10.10 -1.47
C ARG A 108 31.26 -11.23 -2.44
N HIS A 109 30.30 -12.13 -2.68
CA HIS A 109 30.48 -13.33 -3.47
C HIS A 109 29.30 -13.50 -4.45
N PRO A 110 29.35 -12.86 -5.63
CA PRO A 110 28.30 -12.97 -6.63
C PRO A 110 28.14 -14.40 -7.20
N GLU A 111 29.17 -15.24 -7.03
CA GLU A 111 29.21 -16.61 -7.55
C GLU A 111 28.48 -17.63 -6.66
N LEU A 112 28.14 -17.25 -5.43
CA LEU A 112 27.44 -18.13 -4.50
C LEU A 112 25.94 -18.01 -4.68
N ASP A 113 25.32 -19.12 -5.05
CA ASP A 113 23.87 -19.21 -5.23
C ASP A 113 23.24 -20.33 -4.41
N GLY A 114 21.95 -20.18 -4.14
CA GLY A 114 21.09 -21.19 -3.50
C GLY A 114 21.59 -21.65 -2.12
N ASP A 115 21.70 -22.97 -1.94
CA ASP A 115 22.05 -23.58 -0.65
C ASP A 115 23.40 -23.13 -0.11
N LYS A 116 24.40 -22.91 -0.99
CA LYS A 116 25.74 -22.50 -0.56
C LYS A 116 25.73 -21.12 0.09
N LEU A 117 24.93 -20.21 -0.46
CA LEU A 117 24.72 -18.87 0.11
C LEU A 117 24.15 -18.98 1.52
N PHE A 118 23.11 -19.80 1.70
CA PHE A 118 22.46 -19.96 3.00
C PHE A 118 23.35 -20.64 4.03
N THR A 119 24.21 -21.59 3.66
CA THR A 119 25.20 -22.16 4.61
C THR A 119 26.15 -21.08 5.14
N VAL A 120 26.69 -20.23 4.26
CA VAL A 120 27.58 -19.12 4.68
C VAL A 120 26.83 -18.12 5.56
N VAL A 121 25.59 -17.79 5.19
CA VAL A 121 24.76 -16.87 5.99
C VAL A 121 24.42 -17.47 7.36
N GLU A 122 24.13 -18.77 7.44
CA GLU A 122 23.89 -19.47 8.71
C GLU A 122 25.11 -19.37 9.64
N GLU A 123 26.32 -19.58 9.10
CA GLU A 123 27.56 -19.44 9.86
C GLU A 123 27.79 -18.00 10.34
N GLU A 124 27.53 -16.99 9.51
CA GLU A 124 27.63 -15.58 9.91
C GLU A 124 26.57 -15.21 10.97
N LEU A 125 25.32 -15.63 10.81
CA LEU A 125 24.27 -15.39 11.79
C LEU A 125 24.53 -16.07 13.12
N GLN A 126 25.15 -17.26 13.11
CA GLN A 126 25.53 -17.97 14.32
C GLN A 126 26.64 -17.22 15.08
N LYS A 127 27.58 -16.59 14.37
CA LYS A 127 28.59 -15.68 14.97
C LYS A 127 27.94 -14.44 15.59
N ASP A 128 26.88 -13.93 14.97
CA ASP A 128 26.08 -12.81 15.49
C ASP A 128 25.13 -13.21 16.65
N GLY A 129 25.13 -14.50 17.05
CA GLY A 129 24.33 -15.03 18.16
C GLY A 129 22.86 -15.30 17.80
N VAL A 130 22.51 -15.32 16.52
CA VAL A 130 21.15 -15.65 16.05
C VAL A 130 21.09 -17.13 15.68
N LEU A 131 20.28 -17.90 16.41
CA LEU A 131 20.09 -19.33 16.16
C LEU A 131 18.81 -19.57 15.36
N LEU A 132 18.94 -20.19 14.18
CA LEU A 132 17.83 -20.58 13.33
C LEU A 132 17.57 -22.08 13.45
N THR A 133 16.34 -22.45 13.81
CA THR A 133 15.93 -23.86 13.90
C THR A 133 15.44 -24.34 12.54
N LYS A 134 16.15 -25.31 11.96
CA LYS A 134 15.75 -25.96 10.70
C LYS A 134 14.47 -26.76 10.89
N LYS A 135 13.65 -26.79 9.85
CA LYS A 135 12.44 -27.61 9.80
C LYS A 135 12.87 -29.07 9.56
N ASN A 136 12.37 -29.98 10.40
CA ASN A 136 12.55 -31.41 10.23
C ASN A 136 11.88 -31.91 8.94
#